data_AF-A0A6J5XCD8-F1
#
_entry.id   AF-A0A6J5XCD8-F1
#
_cell.length_a   1.000
_cell.length_b   1.000
_cell.length_c   1.000
_cell.angle_alpha   90.00
_cell.angle_beta   90.00
_cell.angle_gamma   90.00
#
_symmetry.space_group_name_H-M   'P 1'
#
loop_
_entity.id
_entity.type
_entity.pdbx_description
1 polymer ?
#
loop_
_entity_poly.entity_id
_entity_poly.type
_entity_poly.pdbx_seq_one_letter_code
_entity_poly.pdbx_strand_id
1 'polypeptide(L)'
;MLWKRNEDGVYRLLAGIAASFSSSPSTAFLVNKCDIFTWHRRLGHPQFSIFCNIVSDNHLPVSGDLSKYLICSDCMVGKAHKLPFVSSAHKSTKPLEPVHSDVWVPVPLFQLLESVVPSSPNRHPMVT
;
A
#
# COMPACT_ATOMS: atom_id res chain seq x y z
N MET A 1 24.46 22.28 4.15
CA MET A 1 23.47 22.69 3.13
C MET A 1 24.22 23.34 1.97
N LEU A 2 24.61 22.60 0.94
CA LEU A 2 25.29 23.20 -0.22
C LEU A 2 24.83 22.52 -1.52
N TRP A 3 23.62 22.87 -1.94
CA TRP A 3 23.21 22.74 -3.34
C TRP A 3 22.95 24.15 -3.85
N LYS A 4 23.99 24.83 -4.30
CA LYS A 4 23.83 26.14 -4.97
C LYS A 4 23.49 25.87 -6.43
N ARG A 5 22.30 26.31 -6.83
CA ARG A 5 21.78 26.27 -8.20
C ARG A 5 22.55 27.29 -9.06
N ASN A 6 23.02 26.87 -10.24
CA ASN A 6 23.58 27.78 -11.25
C ASN A 6 22.46 28.45 -12.07
N GLU A 7 22.75 29.60 -12.69
CA GLU A 7 21.77 30.48 -13.34
C GLU A 7 20.99 29.82 -14.49
N ASP A 8 21.53 28.75 -15.07
CA ASP A 8 20.88 27.99 -16.16
C ASP A 8 19.89 26.92 -15.65
N GLY A 9 19.74 26.74 -14.34
CA GLY A 9 18.77 25.81 -13.73
C GLY A 9 19.08 24.32 -13.87
N VAL A 10 20.19 23.92 -14.50
CA VAL A 10 20.56 22.51 -14.72
C VAL A 10 21.75 22.10 -13.82
N TYR A 11 21.62 20.97 -13.12
CA TYR A 11 22.74 20.37 -12.40
C TYR A 11 23.66 19.63 -13.39
N ARG A 12 24.86 20.16 -13.63
CA ARG A 12 25.90 19.42 -14.38
C ARG A 12 26.55 18.38 -13.46
N LEU A 13 26.35 17.10 -13.75
CA LEU A 13 27.25 16.04 -13.30
C LEU A 13 28.56 16.21 -14.05
N LEU A 14 29.63 16.60 -13.36
CA LEU A 14 30.97 16.65 -13.94
C LEU A 14 31.47 15.22 -14.18
N ALA A 15 31.07 14.64 -15.31
CA ALA A 15 31.75 13.48 -15.90
C ALA A 15 33.08 13.96 -16.49
N GLY A 16 34.05 14.29 -15.63
CA GLY A 16 35.23 15.04 -16.09
C GLY A 16 36.31 15.26 -15.04
N ILE A 17 36.65 14.24 -14.26
CA ILE A 17 38.06 14.02 -13.92
C ILE A 17 38.42 12.69 -14.57
N ALA A 18 38.75 12.77 -15.86
CA ALA A 18 39.38 11.68 -16.59
C ALA A 18 40.81 11.51 -16.06
N ALA A 19 40.93 11.02 -14.82
CA ALA A 19 42.13 10.34 -14.40
C ALA A 19 42.16 9.01 -15.16
N SER A 20 43.31 8.71 -15.73
CA SER A 20 43.64 7.50 -16.46
C SER A 20 43.39 6.27 -15.59
N PHE A 21 42.15 5.80 -15.59
CA PHE A 21 41.77 4.52 -15.04
C PHE A 21 41.68 3.53 -16.19
N SER A 22 42.47 2.46 -16.06
CA SER A 22 42.41 1.24 -16.86
C SER A 22 40.98 0.98 -17.33
N SER A 23 40.81 0.73 -18.62
CA SER A 23 39.53 0.41 -19.27
C SER A 23 38.96 -0.89 -18.72
N SER A 24 38.48 -0.86 -17.49
CA SER A 24 37.51 -1.83 -16.99
C SER A 24 36.21 -1.54 -17.75
N PRO A 25 35.57 -2.54 -18.38
CA PRO A 25 34.33 -2.31 -19.08
C PRO A 25 33.34 -1.65 -18.11
N SER A 26 32.73 -0.55 -18.54
CA SER A 26 31.64 0.09 -17.84
C SER A 26 30.45 -0.88 -17.84
N THR A 27 30.44 -1.81 -16.90
CA THR A 27 29.29 -2.66 -16.63
C THR A 27 28.30 -1.77 -15.89
N ALA A 28 27.46 -1.06 -16.65
CA ALA A 28 26.20 -0.59 -16.10
C ALA A 28 25.57 -1.79 -15.40
N PHE A 29 25.27 -1.65 -14.09
CA PHE A 29 24.82 -2.71 -13.20
C PHE A 29 23.88 -3.67 -13.95
N LEU A 30 24.43 -4.81 -14.40
CA LEU A 30 23.63 -5.85 -15.04
C LEU A 30 22.60 -6.25 -14.00
N VAL A 31 21.32 -6.20 -14.36
CA VAL A 31 20.22 -6.53 -13.44
C VAL A 31 20.51 -7.89 -12.82
N ASN A 32 20.93 -7.89 -11.56
CA ASN A 32 21.18 -9.13 -10.84
C ASN A 32 19.83 -9.83 -10.70
N LYS A 33 19.76 -11.11 -11.08
CA LYS A 33 18.52 -11.87 -10.99
C LYS A 33 18.02 -11.82 -9.56
N CYS A 34 16.85 -11.22 -9.37
CA CYS A 34 16.26 -11.05 -8.04
C CYS A 34 15.32 -12.21 -7.74
N ASP A 35 15.26 -12.62 -6.48
CA ASP A 35 14.39 -13.70 -6.04
C ASP A 35 12.89 -13.40 -6.32
N ILE A 36 12.09 -14.46 -6.51
CA ILE A 36 10.64 -14.39 -6.80
C ILE A 36 9.92 -13.48 -5.80
N PHE A 37 10.22 -13.59 -4.50
CA PHE A 37 9.56 -12.78 -3.47
C PHE A 37 9.86 -11.28 -3.62
N THR A 38 11.05 -10.94 -4.10
CA THR A 38 11.44 -9.54 -4.31
C THR A 38 10.66 -8.93 -5.47
N TRP A 39 10.55 -9.63 -6.58
CA TRP A 39 9.73 -9.18 -7.72
C TRP A 39 8.25 -9.12 -7.36
N HIS A 40 7.74 -10.12 -6.65
CA HIS A 40 6.35 -10.14 -6.19
C HIS A 40 5.99 -8.92 -5.33
N ARG A 41 6.87 -8.53 -4.39
CA ARG A 41 6.70 -7.30 -3.59
C ARG A 41 6.78 -6.03 -4.43
N ARG A 42 7.76 -5.94 -5.34
CA ARG A 42 7.95 -4.77 -6.22
C ARG A 42 6.75 -4.53 -7.15
N LEU A 43 6.09 -5.59 -7.59
CA LEU A 43 4.90 -5.52 -8.43
C LEU A 43 3.60 -5.29 -7.66
N GLY A 44 3.66 -5.10 -6.34
CA GLY A 44 2.49 -4.76 -5.52
C GLY A 44 1.63 -5.96 -5.15
N HIS A 45 2.25 -7.10 -4.83
CA HIS A 45 1.54 -8.30 -4.36
C HIS A 45 0.44 -8.83 -5.31
N PRO A 46 0.70 -8.92 -6.63
CA PRO A 46 -0.28 -9.48 -7.57
C PRO A 46 -0.55 -10.95 -7.25
N GLN A 47 -1.73 -11.45 -7.64
CA GLN A 47 -2.02 -12.88 -7.53
C GLN A 47 -0.94 -13.71 -8.25
N PHE A 48 -0.58 -14.87 -7.70
CA PHE A 48 0.53 -15.68 -8.22
C PHE A 48 0.40 -16.01 -9.71
N SER A 49 -0.80 -16.33 -10.21
CA SER A 49 -1.00 -16.57 -11.64
C SER A 49 -0.75 -15.32 -12.51
N ILE A 50 -1.21 -14.15 -12.06
CA ILE A 50 -0.97 -12.87 -12.74
C ILE A 50 0.52 -12.54 -12.71
N PHE A 51 1.19 -12.78 -11.58
CA PHE A 51 2.63 -12.61 -11.45
C PHE A 51 3.40 -13.48 -12.45
N CYS A 52 3.05 -14.77 -12.58
CA CYS A 52 3.69 -15.66 -13.55
C CYS A 52 3.55 -15.14 -14.98
N ASN A 53 2.36 -14.66 -15.36
CA ASN A 53 2.13 -14.05 -16.67
C ASN A 53 3.01 -12.80 -16.87
N ILE A 54 3.07 -11.91 -15.89
CA ILE A 54 3.93 -10.70 -15.97
C ILE A 54 5.40 -11.10 -16.17
N VAL A 55 5.87 -12.11 -15.43
CA VAL A 55 7.26 -12.59 -15.54
C VAL A 55 7.53 -13.21 -16.91
N SER A 56 6.62 -14.03 -17.45
CA SER A 56 6.77 -14.65 -18.77
C SER A 56 6.71 -13.62 -19.90
N ASP A 57 5.73 -12.73 -19.86
CA ASP A 57 5.42 -11.80 -20.95
C ASP A 57 6.48 -10.69 -21.06
N ASN A 58 7.12 -10.35 -19.94
CA ASN A 58 8.13 -9.29 -19.87
C ASN A 58 9.56 -9.83 -19.68
N HIS A 59 9.76 -11.15 -19.72
CA HIS A 59 11.04 -11.82 -19.52
C HIS A 59 11.82 -11.30 -18.31
N LEU A 60 11.14 -11.15 -17.18
CA LEU A 60 11.75 -10.57 -15.98
C LEU A 60 12.88 -11.46 -15.45
N PRO A 61 14.03 -10.89 -15.03
CA PRO A 61 15.16 -11.64 -14.50
C PRO A 61 14.86 -12.08 -13.06
N VAL A 62 14.12 -13.17 -12.94
CA VAL A 62 13.74 -13.79 -11.66
C VAL A 62 14.66 -14.97 -11.36
N SER A 63 15.14 -15.05 -10.13
CA SER A 63 15.81 -16.21 -9.55
C SER A 63 14.78 -17.05 -8.80
N GLY A 64 14.59 -18.31 -9.19
CA GLY A 64 13.70 -19.25 -8.50
C GLY A 64 12.82 -20.05 -9.45
N ASP A 65 12.05 -20.97 -8.86
CA ASP A 65 11.16 -21.86 -9.59
C ASP A 65 9.71 -21.35 -9.56
N LEU A 66 9.22 -20.88 -10.72
CA LEU A 66 7.85 -20.37 -10.89
C LEU A 66 6.78 -21.48 -10.92
N SER A 67 7.18 -22.77 -10.97
CA SER A 67 6.23 -23.88 -10.87
C SER A 67 5.70 -24.06 -9.45
N LYS A 68 6.42 -23.52 -8.45
CA LYS A 68 6.05 -23.61 -7.03
C LYS A 68 5.19 -22.42 -6.63
N TYR A 69 4.09 -22.69 -5.96
CA TYR A 69 3.23 -21.65 -5.41
C TYR A 69 3.99 -20.76 -4.42
N LEU A 70 3.82 -19.44 -4.55
CA LEU A 70 4.41 -18.46 -3.64
C LEU A 70 3.49 -18.18 -2.46
N ILE A 71 3.97 -18.48 -1.24
CA ILE A 71 3.28 -18.14 0.01
C ILE A 71 3.88 -16.86 0.58
N CYS A 72 3.17 -15.73 0.43
CA CYS A 72 3.57 -14.44 0.98
C CYS A 72 2.71 -14.07 2.19
N SER A 73 3.34 -13.70 3.31
CA SER A 73 2.68 -13.27 4.55
C SER A 73 1.70 -12.12 4.31
N ASP A 74 2.15 -11.09 3.59
CA ASP A 74 1.38 -9.88 3.36
C ASP A 74 0.15 -10.15 2.50
N CYS A 75 0.31 -11.02 1.49
CA CYS A 75 -0.80 -11.51 0.67
C CYS A 75 -1.80 -12.34 1.47
N MET A 76 -1.33 -13.20 2.38
CA MET A 76 -2.22 -14.00 3.22
C MET A 76 -3.08 -13.11 4.11
N VAL A 77 -2.46 -12.10 4.75
CA VAL A 77 -3.18 -11.14 5.58
C VAL A 77 -4.14 -10.29 4.75
N GLY A 78 -3.70 -9.80 3.58
CA GLY A 78 -4.54 -8.95 2.71
C GLY A 78 -5.69 -9.69 2.01
N LYS A 79 -5.55 -11.00 1.77
CA LYS A 79 -6.59 -11.86 1.17
C LYS A 79 -7.43 -12.60 2.22
N ALA A 80 -7.07 -12.53 3.50
CA ALA A 80 -7.84 -13.17 4.56
C ALA A 80 -9.24 -12.57 4.57
N HIS A 81 -10.25 -13.41 4.36
CA HIS A 81 -11.63 -12.99 4.51
C HIS A 81 -11.96 -12.87 6.00
N LYS A 82 -12.76 -11.87 6.37
CA LYS A 82 -13.30 -11.81 7.72
C LYS A 82 -14.14 -13.07 7.97
N LEU A 83 -13.94 -13.70 9.12
CA LEU A 83 -14.80 -14.80 9.55
C LEU A 83 -16.27 -14.34 9.59
N PRO A 84 -17.23 -15.24 9.36
CA PRO A 84 -18.64 -14.92 9.49
C PRO A 84 -18.91 -14.24 10.84
N PHE A 85 -19.68 -13.16 10.81
CA PHE A 85 -20.14 -12.54 12.03
C PHE A 85 -21.00 -13.53 12.81
N VAL A 86 -20.82 -13.56 14.14
CA VAL A 86 -21.73 -14.28 15.02
C VAL A 86 -23.12 -13.67 14.86
N SER A 87 -24.15 -14.52 14.95
CA SER A 87 -25.53 -14.04 14.96
C SER A 87 -25.73 -13.03 16.08
N SER A 88 -26.38 -11.89 15.76
CA SER A 88 -26.74 -10.91 16.77
C SER A 88 -27.59 -11.55 17.86
N ALA A 89 -27.22 -11.30 19.13
CA ALA A 89 -28.03 -11.64 20.29
C ALA A 89 -29.25 -10.72 20.43
N HIS A 90 -29.18 -9.52 19.85
CA HIS A 90 -30.26 -8.54 19.87
C HIS A 90 -31.17 -8.79 18.67
N LYS A 91 -32.26 -9.52 18.89
CA LYS A 91 -33.34 -9.75 17.93
C LYS A 91 -34.65 -9.37 18.58
N SER A 92 -35.47 -8.64 17.82
CA SER A 92 -36.85 -8.40 18.19
C SER A 92 -37.76 -9.49 17.61
N THR A 93 -38.64 -10.05 18.44
CA THR A 93 -39.62 -11.11 18.13
C THR A 93 -41.06 -10.68 18.38
N LYS A 94 -41.29 -9.54 19.04
CA LYS A 94 -42.63 -9.04 19.39
C LYS A 94 -42.79 -7.56 19.02
N PRO A 95 -44.02 -7.09 18.79
CA PRO A 95 -44.30 -5.67 18.63
C PRO A 95 -43.82 -4.85 19.83
N LEU A 96 -43.36 -3.61 19.57
CA LEU A 96 -42.87 -2.64 20.57
C LEU A 96 -41.52 -2.94 21.22
N GLU A 97 -40.78 -3.93 20.73
CA GLU A 97 -39.39 -4.17 21.14
C GLU A 97 -38.39 -3.23 20.42
N PRO A 98 -37.13 -3.14 20.89
CA PRO A 98 -36.15 -2.18 20.37
C PRO A 98 -35.85 -2.36 18.88
N VAL A 99 -35.86 -1.25 18.14
CA VAL A 99 -35.51 -1.16 16.72
C VAL A 99 -34.17 -0.45 16.57
N HIS A 100 -33.24 -1.02 15.80
CA HIS A 100 -31.99 -0.36 15.44
C HIS A 100 -32.17 0.43 14.15
N SER A 101 -31.84 1.71 14.17
CA SER A 101 -31.92 2.60 12.99
C SER A 101 -30.57 3.28 12.78
N ASP A 102 -29.93 3.01 11.64
CA ASP A 102 -28.70 3.69 11.24
C ASP A 102 -29.04 4.95 10.44
N VAL A 103 -28.42 6.07 10.80
CA VAL A 103 -28.53 7.32 10.05
C VAL A 103 -27.36 7.41 9.09
N TRP A 104 -27.64 7.31 7.79
CA TRP A 104 -26.66 7.51 6.75
C TRP A 104 -26.73 8.97 6.30
N VAL A 105 -25.66 9.73 6.54
CA VAL A 105 -25.56 11.11 6.06
C VAL A 105 -24.52 11.15 4.94
N PRO A 106 -24.84 11.69 3.75
CA PRO A 106 -23.85 11.86 2.70
C PRO A 106 -22.76 12.85 3.17
N VAL A 107 -21.50 12.54 2.85
CA VAL A 107 -20.29 13.27 3.28
C VAL A 107 -20.41 14.81 3.20
N PRO A 108 -21.02 15.42 2.16
CA PRO A 108 -21.17 16.88 2.10
C PRO A 108 -22.05 17.47 3.21
N LEU A 109 -23.02 16.71 3.73
CA LEU A 109 -23.93 17.16 4.78
C LEU A 109 -23.33 17.01 6.18
N PHE A 110 -22.38 16.09 6.40
CA PHE A 110 -21.71 15.94 7.71
C PHE A 110 -20.98 17.23 8.12
N GLN A 111 -20.33 17.88 7.16
CA GLN A 111 -19.63 19.16 7.36
C GLN A 111 -20.59 20.32 7.70
N LEU A 112 -21.83 20.27 7.21
CA LEU A 112 -22.83 21.30 7.48
C LEU A 112 -23.48 21.12 8.86
N LEU A 113 -23.63 19.88 9.34
CA LEU A 113 -24.23 19.59 10.65
C LEU A 113 -23.31 19.97 11.82
N GLU A 114 -21.98 19.83 11.68
CA GLU A 114 -21.03 20.30 12.70
C GLU A 114 -21.05 21.82 12.89
N SER A 115 -21.41 22.58 11.85
CA SER A 115 -21.52 24.04 11.92
C SER A 115 -22.77 24.54 12.67
N VAL A 116 -23.75 23.65 12.93
CA VAL A 116 -25.05 23.99 13.54
C VAL A 116 -25.16 23.51 14.99
N VAL A 117 -24.32 22.56 15.44
CA VAL A 117 -24.32 22.11 16.84
C VAL A 117 -23.45 23.07 17.68
N PRO A 118 -24.02 23.84 18.62
CA PRO A 118 -23.19 24.60 19.55
C PRO A 118 -22.38 23.59 20.38
N SER A 119 -21.08 23.79 20.46
CA SER A 119 -20.20 23.03 21.36
C SER A 119 -20.76 23.08 22.79
N SER A 120 -21.38 21.99 23.24
CA SER A 120 -21.83 21.88 24.63
C SER A 120 -20.59 21.82 25.54
N PRO A 121 -20.45 22.69 26.55
CA PRO A 121 -19.23 22.85 27.33
C PRO A 121 -19.03 21.79 28.41
N ASN A 122 -19.88 20.77 28.52
CA ASN A 122 -19.78 19.77 29.58
C ASN A 122 -19.53 18.36 29.05
N ARG A 123 -18.24 18.04 28.84
CA ARG A 123 -17.74 16.67 29.00
C ARG A 123 -16.79 16.65 30.19
N HIS A 124 -17.29 16.22 31.34
CA HIS A 124 -16.41 15.73 32.40
C HIS A 124 -15.78 14.41 31.92
N PRO A 125 -14.48 14.18 32.15
CA PRO A 125 -13.87 12.90 31.84
C PRO A 125 -14.37 11.86 32.84
N MET A 126 -15.02 10.81 32.33
CA MET A 126 -15.14 9.54 33.07
C MET A 126 -13.73 8.96 33.15
N VAL A 127 -13.11 9.10 34.32
CA VAL A 127 -11.90 8.39 34.70
C VAL A 127 -12.29 6.94 34.99
N THR A 128 -11.59 5.99 34.37
CA THR A 128 -11.61 4.54 34.64
C THR A 128 -11.27 4.19 36.08
#